data_AF-A0A0B1SCZ7-F1
#
_entry.id   AF-A0A0B1SCZ7-F1
#
_cell.length_a   1.000
_cell.length_b   1.000
_cell.length_c   1.000
_cell.angle_alpha   90.00
_cell.angle_beta   90.00
_cell.angle_gamma   90.00
#
_symmetry.space_group_name_H-M   'P 1'
#
loop_
_entity.id
_entity.type
_entity.pdbx_description
1 polymer ?
#
loop_
_entity_poly.entity_id
_entity_poly.type
_entity_poly.pdbx_seq_one_letter_code
_entity_poly.pdbx_strand_id
1 'polypeptide(L)' 'MALLWHQYSSKIIPVKAARIEPITKGGYFAIDGEPCKSGSSFQVVPNKYCATVIGRKEVIQV' A
#
# COMPACT_ATOMS: atom_id res chain seq x y z
N MET A 1 2.70 -17.87 30.66
CA MET A 1 1.88 -16.96 29.84
C MET A 1 2.80 -16.18 28.93
N ALA A 2 3.19 -16.78 27.81
CA ALA A 2 4.08 -16.15 26.83
C ALA A 2 3.22 -15.45 25.79
N LEU A 3 3.34 -14.13 25.71
CA LEU A 3 2.80 -13.33 24.62
C LEU A 3 3.55 -13.73 23.34
N LEU A 4 2.90 -14.55 22.51
CA LEU A 4 3.38 -14.93 21.19
C LEU A 4 3.18 -13.73 20.25
N TRP A 5 4.18 -12.85 20.19
CA TRP A 5 4.29 -11.86 19.13
C TRP A 5 4.40 -12.61 17.81
N HIS A 6 3.27 -12.77 17.11
CA HIS A 6 3.28 -13.26 15.74
C HIS A 6 4.04 -12.24 14.91
N GLN A 7 5.28 -12.60 14.57
CA GLN A 7 6.11 -11.84 13.67
C GLN A 7 5.45 -11.87 12.30
N TYR A 8 4.70 -10.82 11.97
CA TYR A 8 4.18 -10.61 10.63
C TYR A 8 5.36 -10.42 9.69
N SER A 9 5.78 -11.50 9.03
CA SER A 9 6.72 -11.43 7.91
C SER A 9 6.03 -10.71 6.77
N SER A 10 6.42 -9.46 6.52
CA SER A 10 5.93 -8.70 5.38
C SER A 10 6.42 -9.38 4.09
N LYS A 11 5.51 -10.02 3.37
CA LYS A 11 5.79 -10.57 2.03
C LYS A 11 5.54 -9.48 0.99
N ILE A 12 6.59 -9.13 0.26
CA ILE A 12 6.49 -8.23 -0.91
C ILE A 12 6.40 -9.11 -2.15
N ILE A 13 5.28 -9.05 -2.85
CA ILE A 13 5.04 -9.81 -4.08
C ILE A 13 4.76 -8.79 -5.21
N PRO A 14 5.66 -8.64 -6.19
CA PRO A 14 5.43 -7.74 -7.30
C PRO A 14 4.35 -8.30 -8.22
N VAL A 15 3.33 -7.48 -8.54
CA VAL A 15 2.22 -7.86 -9.41
C VAL A 15 1.87 -6.71 -10.37
N LYS A 16 1.25 -7.03 -11.51
CA LYS A 16 0.76 -6.03 -12.47
C LYS A 16 -0.58 -5.42 -12.08
N ALA A 17 -1.35 -6.09 -11.23
CA ALA A 17 -2.61 -5.61 -10.70
C ALA A 17 -2.92 -6.37 -9.41
N ALA A 18 -3.67 -5.74 -8.50
CA ALA A 18 -4.11 -6.35 -7.26
C ALA A 18 -5.57 -5.97 -6.98
N ARG A 19 -6.35 -6.93 -6.47
CA ARG A 19 -7.69 -6.67 -5.94
C ARG A 19 -7.72 -7.04 -4.48
N ILE A 20 -8.19 -6.12 -3.65
CA ILE A 20 -8.29 -6.29 -2.21
C ILE A 20 -9.77 -6.44 -1.87
N GLU A 21 -10.10 -7.55 -1.21
CA GLU A 21 -11.43 -7.83 -0.68
C GLU A 21 -11.33 -8.08 0.82
N PRO A 22 -11.83 -7.16 1.65
CA PRO A 22 -11.89 -7.38 3.09
C PRO A 22 -12.75 -8.60 3.42
N ILE A 23 -12.24 -9.48 4.28
CA ILE A 23 -12.99 -10.66 4.77
C ILE A 23 -14.19 -10.23 5.63
N THR A 24 -14.07 -9.07 6.30
CA THR A 24 -15.13 -8.46 7.12
C THR A 24 -15.37 -7.03 6.64
N LYS A 25 -16.46 -6.39 7.09
CA LYS A 25 -16.77 -4.98 6.74
C LYS A 25 -15.82 -3.95 7.39
N GLY A 26 -14.68 -4.37 7.93
CA GLY A 26 -13.67 -3.52 8.55
C GLY A 26 -12.45 -3.28 7.67
N GLY A 27 -11.53 -2.45 8.16
CA GLY A 27 -10.28 -2.13 7.48
C GLY A 27 -10.33 -0.76 6.81
N TYR A 28 -9.25 0.00 6.99
CA TYR A 28 -9.09 1.36 6.47
C TYR A 28 -7.93 1.38 5.49
N PHE A 29 -8.07 2.18 4.43
CA PHE A 29 -7.00 2.47 3.50
C PHE A 29 -7.10 3.93 3.08
N ALA A 30 -5.98 4.46 2.61
CA ALA A 30 -5.89 5.81 2.09
C ALA A 30 -5.18 5.79 0.73
N ILE A 31 -5.53 6.72 -0.14
CA ILE A 31 -4.85 6.97 -1.40
C ILE A 31 -4.27 8.38 -1.29
N ASP A 32 -2.96 8.52 -1.45
CA ASP A 32 -2.25 9.81 -1.35
C ASP A 32 -2.51 10.58 -0.03
N GLY A 33 -2.77 9.84 1.06
CA GLY A 33 -3.08 10.40 2.38
C GLY A 33 -4.57 10.63 2.63
N GLU A 34 -5.41 10.56 1.60
CA GLU A 34 -6.85 10.76 1.72
C GLU A 34 -7.58 9.47 2.12
N PRO A 35 -8.31 9.46 3.25
CA PRO A 35 -8.98 8.27 3.74
C PRO A 35 -10.10 7.85 2.79
N CYS A 36 -10.12 6.57 2.45
CA CYS A 36 -11.17 5.97 1.64
C CYS A 36 -12.23 5.28 2.51
N LYS A 37 -13.32 4.86 1.87
CA LYS A 37 -14.42 4.17 2.56
C LYS A 37 -13.93 2.88 3.24
N SER A 38 -14.18 2.77 4.54
CA SER A 38 -13.85 1.56 5.31
C SER A 38 -14.57 0.33 4.77
N GLY A 39 -13.87 -0.81 4.77
CA GLY A 39 -14.42 -2.11 4.43
C GLY A 39 -14.89 -2.26 2.97
N SER A 40 -14.52 -1.34 2.07
CA SER A 40 -14.82 -1.48 0.65
C SER A 40 -13.74 -2.28 -0.07
N SER A 41 -14.16 -3.14 -1.00
CA SER A 41 -13.26 -3.77 -1.96
C SER A 41 -12.74 -2.74 -2.97
N PHE A 42 -11.49 -2.88 -3.38
CA PHE A 42 -10.87 -2.00 -4.39
C PHE A 42 -9.87 -2.76 -5.27
N GLN A 43 -9.53 -2.16 -6.41
CA GLN A 43 -8.58 -2.72 -7.37
C GLN A 43 -7.54 -1.67 -7.74
N VAL A 44 -6.28 -2.09 -7.76
CA VAL A 44 -5.14 -1.30 -8.20
C VAL A 44 -4.66 -1.83 -9.53
N VAL A 45 -4.63 -0.95 -10.54
CA VAL A 45 -4.08 -1.21 -11.87
C VAL A 45 -3.14 -0.08 -12.27
N PRO A 46 -2.04 -0.36 -12.98
CA PRO A 46 -1.19 0.66 -13.55
C PRO A 46 -1.98 1.43 -14.60
N ASN A 47 -2.03 2.74 -14.44
CA ASN A 47 -2.56 3.62 -15.46
C ASN A 47 -1.44 3.97 -16.47
N LYS A 48 -1.81 4.17 -17.74
CA LYS A 48 -0.88 4.63 -18.79
C LYS A 48 -0.35 6.04 -18.50
N TYR A 49 -1.10 6.84 -17.75
CA TYR A 49 -0.71 8.18 -17.34
C TYR A 49 0.21 8.11 -16.12
N CYS A 50 1.45 8.55 -16.29
CA CYS A 50 2.45 8.62 -15.22
C CYS A 50 2.60 10.07 -14.75
N ALA A 51 2.74 10.27 -13.45
CA ALA A 51 3.20 11.54 -12.91
C ALA A 51 4.70 11.72 -13.22
N THR A 52 5.10 12.91 -13.66
CA THR A 52 6.52 13.27 -13.76
C THR A 52 7.03 13.66 -12.38
N VAL A 53 7.92 12.84 -11.81
CA VAL A 53 8.60 13.15 -10.56
C VAL A 53 9.92 13.88 -10.87
N ILE A 54 10.05 15.13 -10.45
CA ILE A 54 11.31 15.89 -10.55
C ILE A 54 12.09 15.67 -9.26
N GLY A 55 13.05 14.74 -9.30
CA GLY A 55 13.99 14.54 -8.19
C GLY A 55 15.05 15.64 -8.18
N ARG A 56 15.29 16.27 -7.02
CA ARG A 56 16.51 17.06 -6.80
C ARG A 56 17.62 16.10 -6.41
N LYS A 57 18.79 16.22 -7.06
CA LYS A 57 19.99 15.50 -6.65
C LYS A 57 20.55 16.18 -5.41
N GLU A 58 20.05 15.82 -4.23
CA GLU A 58 20.77 16.11 -3.00
C GLU A 58 22.00 15.21 -2.97
N VAL A 59 23.18 15.82 -3.11
CA VAL A 59 24.44 15.11 -2.94
C VAL A 59 24.54 14.78 -1.46
N ILE A 60 24.36 13.52 -1.10
CA ILE A 60 24.79 13.03 0.21
C ILE A 60 26.32 13.20 0.22
N GLN A 61 26.81 14.23 0.92
CA GLN A 61 28.22 14.31 1.27
C GLN A 61 28.46 13.17 2.27
N VAL A 62 29.02 12.07 1.75
CA VAL A 62 29.64 11.01 2.55
C VAL A 62 31.09 11.40 2.80
#